data_AF-A0A1C3UZ65-F1
#
_entry.id   AF-A0A1C3UZ65-F1
#
_cell.length_a   1.000
_cell.length_b   1.000
_cell.length_c   1.000
_cell.angle_alpha   90.00
_cell.angle_beta   90.00
_cell.angle_gamma   90.00
#
_symmetry.space_group_name_H-M   'P 1'
#
loop_
_entity.id
_entity.type
_entity.pdbx_description
1 polymer ?
#
loop_
_entity_poly.entity_id
_entity_poly.type
_entity_poly.pdbx_seq_one_letter_code
_entity_poly.pdbx_strand_id
1 'polypeptide(L)'
;MKAFADLLDRLVLTPSRNGKLKLLTDYFRDTPDPDRGYGLAAIAGTLEVRNVKPAMLRELVLERMDEVLFRYSYDYVGDLAETISLVWDKESDIERPAGEQPRLGDVVRRMNALGRTEVRSFVRDLLDRLDTSGRFAFLKLATGAMRIGVSARLAKQALAELSSKDVTEIETLWHGLQPPYESLFRWLEGNAEKPVLATPAIFHSVMLANPVEPGDLDGLDPRDFAAEWKWDGIRVQLSRSGETSKLYSRSGDDISGAFPDIVEAMSFDGVMDGELLVGGTVRSNNPTRSFSDLQQRLNRKSVTSKMLDEFPAFIRAYDLLFDGAEDVRARGFLDRRERLTEIIDAAPHDRFDLSPLVDFSSWDELDRLRSSPPDPVIEGVMIKRRDSAYLAGRAKGPWFKWKRDPYNVDAVLMYAQRGHGKRSSYYSDFTFGVWATTPEGEQLVPVGKAYFGFTDAELEVLDKFVRNNTVDRFGPVRAVRADRDFGFVLEVAFEGINRSTRHKSGVAMRFPRIARLRPDKPPYEADRLETLIAMIDAKAPTVDE
;
A
#
# COMPACT_ATOMS: atom_id res chain seq x y z
N MET A 1 -4.01 22.15 -18.78
CA MET A 1 -2.74 21.52 -18.39
C MET A 1 -1.91 22.45 -17.54
N LYS A 2 -1.64 23.69 -17.98
CA LYS A 2 -0.81 24.66 -17.24
C LYS A 2 -1.12 24.78 -15.73
N ALA A 3 -2.35 25.13 -15.35
CA ALA A 3 -2.73 25.26 -13.93
C ALA A 3 -2.50 23.98 -13.10
N PHE A 4 -2.72 22.81 -13.70
CA PHE A 4 -2.45 21.53 -13.05
C PHE A 4 -0.95 21.29 -12.92
N ALA A 5 -0.16 21.57 -13.95
CA ALA A 5 1.30 21.47 -13.92
C ALA A 5 1.91 22.38 -12.85
N ASP A 6 1.50 23.66 -12.80
CA ASP A 6 1.96 24.62 -11.81
C ASP A 6 1.62 24.18 -10.38
N LEU A 7 0.47 23.54 -10.17
CA LEU A 7 0.14 22.92 -8.89
C LEU A 7 1.13 21.81 -8.53
N LEU A 8 1.40 20.87 -9.45
CA LEU A 8 2.29 19.74 -9.17
C LEU A 8 3.71 20.21 -8.84
N ASP A 9 4.26 21.16 -9.61
CA ASP A 9 5.59 21.70 -9.38
C ASP A 9 5.70 22.34 -7.98
N ARG A 10 4.71 23.15 -7.61
CA ARG A 10 4.64 23.78 -6.27
C ARG A 10 4.49 22.75 -5.16
N LEU A 11 3.71 21.70 -5.36
CA LEU A 11 3.51 20.63 -4.37
C LEU A 11 4.78 19.82 -4.13
N VAL A 12 5.56 19.53 -5.18
CA VAL A 12 6.84 18.81 -5.07
C VAL A 12 7.85 19.60 -4.25
N LEU A 13 7.92 20.92 -4.45
CA LEU A 13 8.86 21.82 -3.79
C LEU A 13 8.42 22.28 -2.39
N THR A 14 7.18 22.01 -1.99
CA THR A 14 6.65 22.42 -0.68
C THR A 14 6.75 21.26 0.32
N PRO A 15 7.64 21.27 1.32
CA PRO A 15 7.72 20.19 2.30
C PRO A 15 6.60 20.25 3.36
N SER A 16 6.08 21.45 3.65
CA SER A 16 5.15 21.66 4.76
C SER A 16 3.73 21.18 4.42
N ARG A 17 3.11 20.45 5.36
CA ARG A 17 1.73 19.96 5.21
C ARG A 17 0.74 21.11 4.97
N ASN A 18 0.84 22.19 5.76
CA ASN A 18 -0.07 23.33 5.65
C ASN A 18 0.15 24.13 4.35
N GLY A 19 1.41 24.21 3.87
CA GLY A 19 1.69 24.81 2.57
C GLY A 19 1.01 24.04 1.43
N LYS A 20 1.11 22.69 1.44
CA LYS A 20 0.40 21.84 0.47
C LYS A 20 -1.12 21.99 0.54
N LEU A 21 -1.65 22.09 1.75
CA LEU A 21 -3.09 22.24 1.98
C LEU A 21 -3.62 23.55 1.40
N LYS A 22 -2.88 24.65 1.59
CA LYS A 22 -3.17 25.94 0.95
C LYS A 22 -3.14 25.84 -0.57
N LEU A 23 -2.09 25.23 -1.14
CA LEU A 23 -1.95 25.04 -2.59
C LEU A 23 -3.12 24.28 -3.22
N LEU A 24 -3.56 23.19 -2.56
CA LEU A 24 -4.72 22.40 -3.01
C LEU A 24 -6.01 23.21 -2.94
N THR A 25 -6.23 23.91 -1.83
CA THR A 25 -7.43 24.73 -1.62
C THR A 25 -7.53 25.85 -2.65
N ASP A 26 -6.41 26.55 -2.91
CA ASP A 26 -6.33 27.61 -3.92
C ASP A 26 -6.61 27.04 -5.32
N TYR A 27 -6.01 25.89 -5.69
CA TYR A 27 -6.29 25.24 -6.96
C TYR A 27 -7.77 24.86 -7.13
N PHE A 28 -8.41 24.28 -6.11
CA PHE A 28 -9.82 23.88 -6.17
C PHE A 28 -10.79 25.06 -6.22
N ARG A 29 -10.39 26.21 -5.66
CA ARG A 29 -11.15 27.46 -5.73
C ARG A 29 -11.04 28.11 -7.11
N ASP A 30 -9.81 28.21 -7.64
CA ASP A 30 -9.52 29.09 -8.78
C ASP A 30 -9.61 28.36 -10.13
N THR A 31 -9.56 27.03 -10.13
CA THR A 31 -9.64 26.23 -11.37
C THR A 31 -11.09 25.89 -11.70
N PRO A 32 -11.60 26.22 -12.91
CA PRO A 32 -12.99 25.94 -13.27
C PRO A 32 -13.26 24.45 -13.52
N ASP A 33 -14.53 24.07 -13.43
CA ASP A 33 -14.98 22.75 -13.87
C ASP A 33 -14.78 22.55 -15.39
N PRO A 34 -14.56 21.30 -15.86
CA PRO A 34 -14.35 20.09 -15.07
C PRO A 34 -12.87 19.89 -14.63
N ASP A 35 -11.98 20.86 -14.84
CA ASP A 35 -10.53 20.71 -14.65
C ASP A 35 -10.14 20.50 -13.18
N ARG A 36 -10.75 21.24 -12.24
CA ARG A 36 -10.49 21.03 -10.80
C ARG A 36 -10.87 19.63 -10.35
N GLY A 37 -11.96 19.09 -10.91
CA GLY A 37 -12.45 17.75 -10.66
C GLY A 37 -11.52 16.65 -11.15
N TYR A 38 -11.03 16.78 -12.38
CA TYR A 38 -10.01 15.86 -12.90
C TYR A 38 -8.66 16.00 -12.18
N GLY A 39 -8.27 17.22 -11.81
CA GLY A 39 -7.04 17.44 -11.04
C GLY A 39 -7.11 16.80 -9.65
N LEU A 40 -8.25 16.95 -8.98
CA LEU A 40 -8.55 16.28 -7.73
C LEU A 40 -8.50 14.75 -7.89
N ALA A 41 -9.15 14.20 -8.92
CA ALA A 41 -9.16 12.77 -9.21
C ALA A 41 -7.74 12.21 -9.45
N ALA A 42 -6.91 12.96 -10.18
CA ALA A 42 -5.52 12.61 -10.43
C ALA A 42 -4.68 12.59 -9.15
N ILE A 43 -4.84 13.60 -8.28
CA ILE A 43 -4.12 13.70 -7.00
C ILE A 43 -4.58 12.60 -6.03
N ALA A 44 -5.88 12.28 -6.04
CA ALA A 44 -6.46 11.23 -5.21
C ALA A 44 -6.18 9.82 -5.74
N GLY A 45 -5.65 9.68 -6.96
CA GLY A 45 -5.40 8.39 -7.60
C GLY A 45 -6.66 7.66 -8.08
N THR A 46 -7.78 8.37 -8.23
CA THR A 46 -9.08 7.81 -8.66
C THR A 46 -9.34 7.98 -10.16
N LEU A 47 -8.45 8.68 -10.88
CA LEU A 47 -8.55 8.87 -12.31
C LEU A 47 -7.78 7.81 -13.08
N GLU A 48 -8.47 7.05 -13.93
CA GLU A 48 -7.83 6.17 -14.91
C GLU A 48 -7.71 6.88 -16.26
N VAL A 49 -6.49 7.03 -16.76
CA VAL A 49 -6.22 7.37 -18.16
C VAL A 49 -5.85 6.09 -18.89
N ARG A 50 -6.74 5.62 -19.76
CA ARG A 50 -6.57 4.32 -20.42
C ARG A 50 -5.44 4.38 -21.46
N ASN A 51 -4.84 3.20 -21.70
CA ASN A 51 -4.01 2.89 -22.86
C ASN A 51 -2.62 3.58 -22.97
N VAL A 52 -2.18 4.38 -21.99
CA VAL A 52 -0.78 4.86 -21.95
C VAL A 52 0.06 3.92 -21.11
N LYS A 53 0.99 3.19 -21.74
CA LYS A 53 1.89 2.27 -21.05
C LYS A 53 3.30 2.83 -20.97
N PRO A 54 4.07 2.55 -19.89
CA PRO A 54 5.48 2.97 -19.80
C PRO A 54 6.34 2.54 -20.98
N ALA A 55 6.06 1.37 -21.58
CA ALA A 55 6.77 0.88 -22.77
C ALA A 55 6.56 1.81 -23.99
N MET A 56 5.33 2.24 -24.26
CA MET A 56 5.02 3.18 -25.35
C MET A 56 5.76 4.52 -25.15
N LEU A 57 5.78 5.03 -23.92
CA LEU A 57 6.48 6.28 -23.59
C LEU A 57 7.99 6.15 -23.82
N ARG A 58 8.58 5.00 -23.46
CA ARG A 58 10.00 4.68 -23.74
C ARG A 58 10.26 4.62 -25.24
N GLU A 59 9.42 3.93 -26.01
CA GLU A 59 9.59 3.87 -27.46
C GLU A 59 9.56 5.26 -28.09
N LEU A 60 8.62 6.13 -27.69
CA LEU A 60 8.52 7.47 -28.26
C LEU A 60 9.72 8.37 -27.94
N VAL A 61 10.29 8.29 -26.73
CA VAL A 61 11.49 9.08 -26.41
C VAL A 61 12.74 8.51 -27.10
N LEU A 62 12.80 7.19 -27.32
CA LEU A 62 13.90 6.54 -28.05
C LEU A 62 13.88 6.82 -29.56
N GLU A 63 12.76 7.27 -30.12
CA GLU A 63 12.72 7.85 -31.48
C GLU A 63 13.50 9.18 -31.57
N ARG A 64 13.75 9.83 -30.43
CA ARG A 64 14.35 11.18 -30.34
C ARG A 64 15.71 11.18 -29.65
N MET A 65 16.03 10.13 -28.87
CA MET A 65 17.22 10.05 -28.02
C MET A 65 17.84 8.66 -28.08
N ASP A 66 19.17 8.60 -28.09
CA ASP A 66 19.92 7.34 -27.99
C ASP A 66 19.56 6.54 -26.72
N GLU A 67 19.48 5.22 -26.85
CA GLU A 67 19.06 4.32 -25.77
C GLU A 67 20.03 4.32 -24.58
N VAL A 68 21.34 4.41 -24.84
CA VAL A 68 22.35 4.42 -23.79
C VAL A 68 22.28 5.73 -23.01
N LEU A 69 22.15 6.86 -23.71
CA LEU A 69 21.98 8.17 -23.08
C LEU A 69 20.68 8.25 -22.27
N PHE A 70 19.58 7.72 -22.82
CA PHE A 70 18.30 7.69 -22.12
C PHE A 70 18.39 6.85 -20.84
N ARG A 71 19.03 5.68 -20.91
CA ARG A 71 19.27 4.81 -19.75
C ARG A 71 20.06 5.54 -18.66
N TYR A 72 21.15 6.22 -19.00
CA TYR A 72 21.92 6.99 -18.01
C TYR A 72 21.14 8.16 -17.41
N SER A 73 20.32 8.83 -18.22
CA SER A 73 19.47 9.93 -17.76
C SER A 73 18.40 9.42 -16.79
N TYR A 74 17.72 8.33 -17.15
CA TYR A 74 16.72 7.69 -16.30
C TYR A 74 17.32 7.14 -15.00
N ASP A 75 18.49 6.52 -15.06
CA ASP A 75 19.19 6.00 -13.88
C ASP A 75 19.62 7.12 -12.92
N TYR A 76 19.86 8.33 -13.43
CA TYR A 76 20.20 9.50 -12.61
C TYR A 76 18.96 10.18 -12.03
N VAL A 77 17.95 10.45 -12.86
CA VAL A 77 16.71 11.14 -12.44
C VAL A 77 15.86 10.24 -11.54
N GLY A 78 15.78 8.95 -11.85
CA GLY A 78 15.05 7.95 -11.06
C GLY A 78 13.52 7.99 -11.25
N ASP A 79 13.04 8.74 -12.24
CA ASP A 79 11.61 8.87 -12.58
C ASP A 79 11.38 9.03 -14.09
N LEU A 80 10.51 8.18 -14.66
CA LEU A 80 10.32 8.12 -16.12
C LEU A 80 9.65 9.37 -16.67
N ALA A 81 8.64 9.89 -15.96
CA ALA A 81 7.90 11.07 -16.40
C ALA A 81 8.79 12.31 -16.41
N GLU A 82 9.59 12.47 -15.35
CA GLU A 82 10.57 13.56 -15.25
C GLU A 82 11.65 13.43 -16.32
N THR A 83 12.24 12.25 -16.49
CA THR A 83 13.28 12.02 -17.50
C THR A 83 12.76 12.37 -18.90
N ILE A 84 11.59 11.86 -19.28
CA ILE A 84 10.99 12.14 -20.58
C ILE A 84 10.70 13.64 -20.73
N SER A 85 10.11 14.28 -19.71
CA SER A 85 9.80 15.72 -19.78
C SER A 85 11.02 16.60 -20.03
N LEU A 86 12.17 16.25 -19.44
CA LEU A 86 13.43 16.98 -19.56
C LEU A 86 14.16 16.75 -20.89
N VAL A 87 13.99 15.58 -21.52
CA VAL A 87 14.74 15.21 -22.74
C VAL A 87 13.91 15.29 -24.03
N TRP A 88 12.59 15.51 -23.95
CA TRP A 88 11.69 15.40 -25.10
C TRP A 88 12.03 16.35 -26.26
N ASP A 89 12.37 17.62 -25.95
CA ASP A 89 12.96 18.56 -26.92
C ASP A 89 13.41 19.87 -26.23
N LYS A 90 14.65 20.35 -26.48
CA LYS A 90 15.19 21.58 -25.86
C LYS A 90 14.69 22.87 -26.50
N GLU A 91 14.31 22.85 -27.78
CA GLU A 91 13.80 24.06 -28.47
C GLU A 91 12.42 24.50 -27.94
N SER A 92 11.76 23.61 -27.19
CA SER A 92 10.43 23.81 -26.62
C SER A 92 10.41 24.19 -25.14
N ASP A 93 11.56 24.50 -24.54
CA ASP A 93 11.70 24.99 -23.15
C ASP A 93 11.21 26.43 -22.95
N ILE A 94 10.67 27.07 -24.00
CA ILE A 94 9.98 28.36 -23.87
C ILE A 94 8.69 28.13 -23.10
N GLU A 95 8.55 28.78 -21.94
CA GLU A 95 7.30 28.78 -21.17
C GLU A 95 6.12 29.18 -22.07
N ARG A 96 5.15 28.28 -22.21
CA ARG A 96 3.96 28.54 -23.02
C ARG A 96 2.86 29.16 -22.17
N PRO A 97 2.26 30.28 -22.59
CA PRO A 97 1.09 30.86 -21.91
C PRO A 97 -0.03 29.84 -21.72
N ALA A 98 -0.82 30.00 -20.65
CA ALA A 98 -1.90 29.07 -20.31
C ALA A 98 -2.93 28.86 -21.43
N GLY A 99 -3.17 29.87 -22.28
CA GLY A 99 -4.10 29.80 -23.40
C GLY A 99 -3.62 28.98 -24.61
N GLU A 100 -2.33 28.65 -24.66
CA GLU A 100 -1.73 27.87 -25.76
C GLU A 100 -1.68 26.37 -25.45
N GLN A 101 -1.79 26.01 -24.18
CA GLN A 101 -1.84 24.61 -23.73
C GLN A 101 -3.29 24.12 -23.59
N PRO A 102 -3.59 22.86 -23.93
CA PRO A 102 -4.94 22.32 -23.76
C PRO A 102 -5.36 22.26 -22.28
N ARG A 103 -6.67 22.40 -22.00
CA ARG A 103 -7.21 22.22 -20.64
C ARG A 103 -7.11 20.76 -20.18
N LEU A 104 -7.08 20.54 -18.86
CA LEU A 104 -6.91 19.18 -18.31
C LEU A 104 -8.08 18.28 -18.69
N GLY A 105 -9.31 18.77 -18.55
CA GLY A 105 -10.52 18.05 -18.89
C GLY A 105 -10.64 17.74 -20.38
N ASP A 106 -10.10 18.60 -21.26
CA ASP A 106 -10.05 18.30 -22.69
C ASP A 106 -9.09 17.15 -22.98
N VAL A 107 -7.91 17.15 -22.36
CA VAL A 107 -6.94 16.04 -22.47
C VAL A 107 -7.54 14.74 -21.95
N VAL A 108 -8.13 14.73 -20.75
CA VAL A 108 -8.72 13.53 -20.15
C VAL A 108 -9.89 12.98 -20.99
N ARG A 109 -10.82 13.84 -21.40
CA ARG A 109 -11.95 13.44 -22.25
C ARG A 109 -11.47 12.88 -23.58
N ARG A 110 -10.51 13.54 -24.23
CA ARG A 110 -9.96 13.07 -25.51
C ARG A 110 -9.27 11.72 -25.33
N MET A 111 -8.40 11.57 -24.34
CA MET A 111 -7.72 10.31 -24.03
C MET A 111 -8.68 9.14 -23.83
N ASN A 112 -9.78 9.36 -23.11
CA ASN A 112 -10.78 8.32 -22.84
C ASN A 112 -11.63 7.95 -24.07
N ALA A 113 -11.71 8.83 -25.08
CA ALA A 113 -12.43 8.58 -26.32
C ALA A 113 -11.59 7.90 -27.41
N LEU A 114 -10.25 7.92 -27.30
CA LEU A 114 -9.35 7.39 -28.33
C LEU A 114 -9.33 5.87 -28.38
N GLY A 115 -9.29 5.33 -29.62
CA GLY A 115 -8.99 3.93 -29.86
C GLY A 115 -7.50 3.60 -29.59
N ARG A 116 -7.19 2.32 -29.37
CA ARG A 116 -5.81 1.87 -29.06
C ARG A 116 -4.77 2.28 -30.11
N THR A 117 -5.18 2.38 -31.38
CA THR A 117 -4.31 2.74 -32.51
C THR A 117 -3.98 4.24 -32.58
N GLU A 118 -4.85 5.09 -32.02
CA GLU A 118 -4.72 6.55 -32.08
C GLU A 118 -3.99 7.14 -30.87
N VAL A 119 -3.91 6.39 -29.77
CA VAL A 119 -3.30 6.85 -28.51
C VAL A 119 -1.83 7.24 -28.70
N ARG A 120 -1.07 6.46 -29.47
CA ARG A 120 0.36 6.72 -29.68
C ARG A 120 0.60 8.08 -30.34
N SER A 121 -0.07 8.37 -31.46
CA SER A 121 0.09 9.62 -32.18
C SER A 121 -0.40 10.80 -31.34
N PHE A 122 -1.56 10.66 -30.69
CA PHE A 122 -2.08 11.71 -29.82
C PHE A 122 -1.13 12.05 -28.65
N VAL A 123 -0.56 11.03 -27.99
CA VAL A 123 0.41 11.24 -26.90
C VAL A 123 1.64 11.99 -27.41
N ARG A 124 2.20 11.60 -28.55
CA ARG A 124 3.34 12.30 -29.16
C ARG A 124 3.01 13.76 -29.46
N ASP A 125 1.92 14.00 -30.19
CA ASP A 125 1.53 15.34 -30.61
C ASP A 125 1.16 16.24 -29.41
N LEU A 126 0.63 15.65 -28.33
CA LEU A 126 0.38 16.35 -27.07
C LEU A 126 1.70 16.73 -26.38
N LEU A 127 2.67 15.82 -26.28
CA LEU A 127 3.97 16.11 -25.69
C LEU A 127 4.72 17.21 -26.47
N ASP A 128 4.60 17.24 -27.79
CA ASP A 128 5.19 18.29 -28.64
C ASP A 128 4.55 19.68 -28.39
N ARG A 129 3.28 19.70 -27.94
CA ARG A 129 2.52 20.92 -27.65
C ARG A 129 2.68 21.45 -26.22
N LEU A 130 3.13 20.62 -25.30
CA LEU A 130 3.30 20.98 -23.88
C LEU A 130 4.72 21.50 -23.63
N ASP A 131 4.84 22.42 -22.67
CA ASP A 131 6.14 22.78 -22.07
C ASP A 131 6.61 21.67 -21.12
N THR A 132 7.82 21.81 -20.57
CA THR A 132 8.45 20.80 -19.70
C THR A 132 7.57 20.45 -18.48
N SER A 133 7.02 21.45 -17.78
CA SER A 133 6.08 21.22 -16.66
C SER A 133 4.77 20.55 -17.12
N GLY A 134 4.21 20.96 -18.26
CA GLY A 134 3.00 20.35 -18.83
C GLY A 134 3.22 18.88 -19.20
N ARG A 135 4.36 18.54 -19.82
CA ARG A 135 4.77 17.17 -20.12
C ARG A 135 4.88 16.34 -18.85
N PHE A 136 5.59 16.85 -17.85
CA PHE A 136 5.72 16.20 -16.56
C PHE A 136 4.34 15.89 -15.97
N ALA A 137 3.46 16.88 -15.90
CA ALA A 137 2.11 16.71 -15.36
C ALA A 137 1.27 15.69 -16.13
N PHE A 138 1.30 15.72 -17.46
CA PHE A 138 0.61 14.74 -18.29
C PHE A 138 1.18 13.32 -18.11
N LEU A 139 2.49 13.17 -18.09
CA LEU A 139 3.14 11.87 -17.93
C LEU A 139 2.88 11.29 -16.53
N LYS A 140 2.85 12.11 -15.49
CA LYS A 140 2.47 11.72 -14.13
C LYS A 140 1.01 11.28 -14.06
N LEU A 141 0.11 12.03 -14.68
CA LEU A 141 -1.30 11.68 -14.84
C LEU A 141 -1.46 10.32 -15.54
N ALA A 142 -0.79 10.13 -16.68
CA ALA A 142 -0.92 8.96 -17.53
C ALA A 142 -0.29 7.69 -16.92
N THR A 143 0.75 7.84 -16.11
CA THR A 143 1.43 6.72 -15.43
C THR A 143 0.88 6.43 -14.03
N GLY A 144 0.07 7.33 -13.46
CA GLY A 144 -0.52 7.20 -12.11
C GLY A 144 0.45 7.43 -10.95
N ALA A 145 1.75 7.59 -11.21
CA ALA A 145 2.79 7.70 -10.19
C ALA A 145 3.12 9.15 -9.81
N MET A 146 2.12 9.87 -9.27
CA MET A 146 2.20 11.33 -9.01
C MET A 146 3.39 11.73 -8.13
N ARG A 147 3.64 11.02 -7.02
CA ARG A 147 4.79 11.24 -6.09
C ARG A 147 4.97 12.69 -5.59
N ILE A 148 3.93 13.51 -5.62
CA ILE A 148 3.92 14.92 -5.17
C ILE A 148 3.82 15.10 -3.64
N GLY A 149 3.85 13.99 -2.88
CA GLY A 149 3.73 14.01 -1.42
C GLY A 149 2.39 14.57 -0.91
N VAL A 150 1.32 14.34 -1.66
CA VAL A 150 -0.07 14.59 -1.27
C VAL A 150 -0.80 13.26 -1.20
N SER A 151 -1.59 13.04 -0.16
CA SER A 151 -2.48 11.89 -0.04
C SER A 151 -3.91 12.28 -0.41
N ALA A 152 -4.74 11.30 -0.79
CA ALA A 152 -6.17 11.52 -1.00
C ALA A 152 -6.83 12.18 0.23
N ARG A 153 -6.43 11.78 1.45
CA ARG A 153 -6.91 12.40 2.69
C ARG A 153 -6.54 13.89 2.79
N LEU A 154 -5.34 14.29 2.39
CA LEU A 154 -4.95 15.70 2.39
C LEU A 154 -5.77 16.51 1.36
N ALA A 155 -6.07 15.92 0.20
CA ALA A 155 -6.96 16.54 -0.78
C ALA A 155 -8.40 16.70 -0.25
N LYS A 156 -8.95 15.69 0.43
CA LYS A 156 -10.26 15.78 1.09
C LYS A 156 -10.27 16.83 2.22
N GLN A 157 -9.19 16.96 2.98
CA GLN A 157 -9.04 18.04 3.96
C GLN A 157 -9.06 19.43 3.28
N ALA A 158 -8.44 19.58 2.12
CA ALA A 158 -8.48 20.85 1.37
C ALA A 158 -9.92 21.20 0.92
N LEU A 159 -10.71 20.19 0.53
CA LEU A 159 -12.12 20.38 0.20
C LEU A 159 -12.97 20.77 1.43
N ALA A 160 -12.65 20.19 2.59
CA ALA A 160 -13.28 20.59 3.86
C ALA A 160 -12.95 22.05 4.20
N GLU A 161 -11.68 22.48 4.06
CA GLU A 161 -11.27 23.88 4.27
C GLU A 161 -11.89 24.85 3.25
N LEU A 162 -12.09 24.40 2.00
CA LEU A 162 -12.75 25.19 0.96
C LEU A 162 -14.22 25.52 1.30
N SER A 163 -14.91 24.62 1.99
CA SER A 163 -16.38 24.61 2.11
C SER A 163 -16.91 24.68 3.55
N SER A 164 -16.03 24.62 4.54
CA SER A 164 -16.37 24.42 5.97
C SER A 164 -17.26 23.19 6.24
N LYS A 165 -17.31 22.22 5.32
CA LYS A 165 -18.00 20.94 5.52
C LYS A 165 -17.10 19.96 6.25
N ASP A 166 -17.72 19.01 6.96
CA ASP A 166 -16.97 17.97 7.66
C ASP A 166 -16.27 17.02 6.68
N VAL A 167 -15.01 16.70 6.97
CA VAL A 167 -14.17 15.85 6.09
C VAL A 167 -14.69 14.41 6.01
N THR A 168 -15.32 13.89 7.07
CA THR A 168 -15.92 12.56 7.10
C THR A 168 -17.17 12.51 6.23
N GLU A 169 -17.94 13.59 6.13
CA GLU A 169 -19.04 13.67 5.16
C GLU A 169 -18.54 13.64 3.71
N ILE A 170 -17.47 14.37 3.41
CA ILE A 170 -16.83 14.36 2.09
C ILE A 170 -16.30 12.96 1.77
N GLU A 171 -15.64 12.32 2.73
CA GLU A 171 -15.13 10.95 2.60
C GLU A 171 -16.24 9.94 2.30
N THR A 172 -17.39 10.06 2.97
CA THR A 172 -18.53 9.16 2.77
C THR A 172 -19.09 9.29 1.36
N LEU A 173 -19.25 10.51 0.86
CA LEU A 173 -19.74 10.76 -0.50
C LEU A 173 -18.73 10.33 -1.57
N TRP A 174 -17.44 10.48 -1.28
CA TRP A 174 -16.35 10.26 -2.22
C TRP A 174 -16.45 8.95 -3.01
N HIS A 175 -16.74 7.84 -2.30
CA HIS A 175 -16.73 6.50 -2.89
C HIS A 175 -17.92 6.21 -3.80
N GLY A 176 -19.03 6.95 -3.64
CA GLY A 176 -20.19 6.82 -4.53
C GLY A 176 -20.26 7.87 -5.64
N LEU A 177 -19.24 8.74 -5.76
CA LEU A 177 -19.14 9.75 -6.82
C LEU A 177 -18.03 9.41 -7.81
N GLN A 178 -18.16 9.89 -9.04
CA GLN A 178 -17.19 9.66 -10.11
C GLN A 178 -16.55 10.98 -10.57
N PRO A 179 -15.27 10.98 -11.00
CA PRO A 179 -14.66 12.13 -11.65
C PRO A 179 -15.53 12.60 -12.84
N PRO A 180 -15.71 13.93 -13.04
CA PRO A 180 -15.00 15.03 -12.39
C PRO A 180 -15.66 15.58 -11.10
N TYR A 181 -16.49 14.81 -10.40
CA TYR A 181 -17.05 15.18 -9.09
C TYR A 181 -17.87 16.48 -9.07
N GLU A 182 -18.54 16.84 -10.18
CA GLU A 182 -19.28 18.11 -10.30
C GLU A 182 -20.34 18.30 -9.20
N SER A 183 -21.07 17.22 -8.85
CA SER A 183 -22.06 17.26 -7.78
C SER A 183 -21.44 17.52 -6.40
N LEU A 184 -20.22 17.01 -6.16
CA LEU A 184 -19.48 17.30 -4.93
C LEU A 184 -19.13 18.78 -4.87
N PHE A 185 -18.53 19.34 -5.91
CA PHE A 185 -18.14 20.75 -5.93
C PHE A 185 -19.32 21.69 -5.79
N ARG A 186 -20.45 21.41 -6.46
CA ARG A 186 -21.68 22.20 -6.30
C ARG A 186 -22.18 22.22 -4.87
N TRP A 187 -22.13 21.09 -4.16
CA TRP A 187 -22.51 21.05 -2.74
C TRP A 187 -21.52 21.76 -1.82
N LEU A 188 -20.21 21.59 -2.08
CA LEU A 188 -19.15 22.26 -1.32
C LEU A 188 -19.24 23.79 -1.45
N GLU A 189 -19.66 24.30 -2.61
CA GLU A 189 -19.88 25.73 -2.85
C GLU A 189 -21.24 26.25 -2.34
N GLY A 190 -22.11 25.37 -1.85
CA GLY A 190 -23.48 25.75 -1.44
C GLY A 190 -24.43 26.01 -2.60
N ASN A 191 -24.05 25.63 -3.83
CA ASN A 191 -24.85 25.78 -5.06
C ASN A 191 -25.83 24.62 -5.29
N ALA A 192 -25.75 23.54 -4.50
CA ALA A 192 -26.65 22.39 -4.55
C ALA A 192 -26.79 21.71 -3.17
N GLU A 193 -27.84 20.90 -3.01
CA GLU A 193 -28.00 20.02 -1.86
C GLU A 193 -26.93 18.91 -1.85
N LYS A 194 -26.80 18.24 -0.69
CA LYS A 194 -25.85 17.13 -0.51
C LYS A 194 -26.16 16.02 -1.53
N PRO A 195 -25.18 15.53 -2.31
CA PRO A 195 -25.40 14.44 -3.26
C PRO A 195 -25.95 13.21 -2.55
N VAL A 196 -27.03 12.65 -3.09
CA VAL A 196 -27.53 11.33 -2.69
C VAL A 196 -26.78 10.28 -3.51
N LEU A 197 -26.11 9.34 -2.84
CA LEU A 197 -25.35 8.31 -3.54
C LEU A 197 -26.33 7.32 -4.18
N ALA A 198 -26.12 7.03 -5.47
CA ALA A 198 -27.00 6.15 -6.24
C ALA A 198 -26.90 4.67 -5.83
N THR A 199 -25.90 4.29 -5.04
CA THR A 199 -25.69 2.92 -4.55
C THR A 199 -25.86 2.91 -3.04
N PRO A 200 -26.74 2.06 -2.47
CA PRO A 200 -26.96 2.03 -1.02
C PRO A 200 -25.90 1.20 -0.28
N ALA A 201 -25.25 0.25 -0.97
CA ALA A 201 -24.12 -0.51 -0.43
C ALA A 201 -22.80 0.26 -0.67
N ILE A 202 -22.42 1.15 0.25
CA ILE A 202 -21.24 2.02 0.13
C ILE A 202 -20.11 1.62 1.07
N PHE A 203 -18.90 2.05 0.73
CA PHE A 203 -17.75 1.97 1.60
C PHE A 203 -17.75 3.09 2.66
N HIS A 204 -17.44 2.72 3.90
CA HIS A 204 -17.24 3.61 5.03
C HIS A 204 -15.79 3.62 5.48
N SER A 205 -15.27 4.81 5.80
CA SER A 205 -13.92 4.99 6.34
C SER A 205 -13.67 4.08 7.54
N VAL A 206 -12.62 3.27 7.44
CA VAL A 206 -12.28 2.24 8.42
C VAL A 206 -11.61 2.78 9.69
N MET A 207 -11.88 2.15 10.85
CA MET A 207 -11.17 2.38 12.11
C MET A 207 -9.80 1.70 12.12
N LEU A 208 -8.74 2.43 12.44
CA LEU A 208 -7.35 1.96 12.40
C LEU A 208 -6.75 1.84 13.81
N ALA A 209 -5.92 0.83 14.00
CA ALA A 209 -5.21 0.60 15.26
C ALA A 209 -3.82 1.27 15.31
N ASN A 210 -3.39 1.62 16.52
CA ASN A 210 -2.03 2.09 16.82
C ASN A 210 -1.13 0.88 17.10
N PRO A 211 0.14 0.86 16.65
CA PRO A 211 1.09 -0.13 17.15
C PRO A 211 1.25 0.03 18.67
N VAL A 212 1.45 -1.08 19.39
CA VAL A 212 1.89 -1.01 20.79
C VAL A 212 3.37 -0.64 20.82
N GLU A 213 3.70 0.46 21.50
CA GLU A 213 5.07 0.86 21.83
C GLU A 213 5.40 0.56 23.30
N PRO A 214 6.68 0.47 23.69
CA PRO A 214 7.05 0.28 25.10
C PRO A 214 6.40 1.33 26.01
N GLY A 215 5.65 0.86 27.00
CA GLY A 215 4.92 1.70 27.95
C GLY A 215 3.51 2.13 27.53
N ASP A 216 3.05 1.85 26.30
CA ASP A 216 1.69 2.24 25.87
C ASP A 216 0.58 1.53 26.65
N LEU A 217 0.86 0.32 27.14
CA LEU A 217 -0.07 -0.47 27.95
C LEU A 217 0.05 -0.17 29.45
N ASP A 218 1.09 0.58 29.85
CA ASP A 218 1.34 0.90 31.24
C ASP A 218 0.21 1.81 31.76
N GLY A 219 -0.45 1.36 32.83
CA GLY A 219 -1.59 2.08 33.42
C GLY A 219 -2.94 1.82 32.73
N LEU A 220 -2.98 0.98 31.68
CA LEU A 220 -4.24 0.47 31.15
C LEU A 220 -4.64 -0.82 31.90
N ASP A 221 -5.91 -0.92 32.30
CA ASP A 221 -6.45 -2.11 32.94
C ASP A 221 -6.82 -3.17 31.88
N PRO A 222 -6.20 -4.37 31.88
CA PRO A 222 -6.55 -5.46 30.97
C PRO A 222 -8.05 -5.77 30.89
N ARG A 223 -8.80 -5.56 31.99
CA ARG A 223 -10.24 -5.83 32.08
C ARG A 223 -11.10 -4.90 31.22
N ASP A 224 -10.57 -3.74 30.84
CA ASP A 224 -11.25 -2.80 29.95
C ASP A 224 -11.11 -3.17 28.47
N PHE A 225 -10.31 -4.20 28.16
CA PHE A 225 -9.97 -4.59 26.80
C PHE A 225 -10.38 -6.02 26.47
N ALA A 226 -10.69 -6.22 25.20
CA ALA A 226 -10.82 -7.52 24.56
C ALA A 226 -9.64 -7.69 23.60
N ALA A 227 -9.19 -8.91 23.40
CA ALA A 227 -8.15 -9.24 22.42
C ALA A 227 -8.73 -10.17 21.37
N GLU A 228 -8.30 -9.99 20.13
CA GLU A 228 -8.57 -10.89 19.01
C GLU A 228 -7.24 -11.21 18.31
N TRP A 229 -7.15 -12.35 17.63
CA TRP A 229 -5.97 -12.63 16.80
C TRP A 229 -5.88 -11.66 15.62
N LYS A 230 -4.66 -11.20 15.35
CA LYS A 230 -4.34 -10.42 14.15
C LYS A 230 -3.96 -11.40 13.05
N TRP A 231 -4.84 -11.55 12.07
CA TRP A 231 -4.67 -12.47 10.95
C TRP A 231 -3.94 -11.82 9.78
N ASP A 232 -3.04 -12.57 9.14
CA ASP A 232 -2.31 -12.14 7.94
C ASP A 232 -3.16 -12.35 6.66
N GLY A 233 -4.20 -11.51 6.53
CA GLY A 233 -5.12 -11.50 5.39
C GLY A 233 -5.20 -10.14 4.71
N ILE A 234 -6.37 -9.83 4.15
CA ILE A 234 -6.72 -8.47 3.74
C ILE A 234 -7.98 -8.01 4.42
N ARG A 235 -7.89 -6.89 5.16
CA ARG A 235 -9.07 -6.18 5.63
C ARG A 235 -10.01 -5.83 4.48
N VAL A 236 -11.25 -6.22 4.64
CA VAL A 236 -12.36 -5.91 3.74
C VAL A 236 -13.56 -5.39 4.51
N GLN A 237 -14.39 -4.65 3.79
CA GLN A 237 -15.70 -4.22 4.26
C GLN A 237 -16.77 -4.80 3.35
N LEU A 238 -17.71 -5.51 3.94
CA LEU A 238 -18.88 -6.07 3.28
C LEU A 238 -20.01 -5.07 3.44
N SER A 239 -20.62 -4.68 2.33
CA SER A 239 -21.76 -3.77 2.32
C SER A 239 -22.86 -4.39 1.49
N ARG A 240 -24.02 -4.60 2.11
CA ARG A 240 -25.20 -5.13 1.45
C ARG A 240 -26.42 -4.30 1.79
N SER A 241 -27.20 -3.99 0.76
CA SER A 241 -28.49 -3.32 0.90
C SER A 241 -29.44 -3.85 -0.17
N GLY A 242 -30.42 -4.64 0.25
CA GLY A 242 -31.38 -5.29 -0.63
C GLY A 242 -30.68 -6.30 -1.55
N GLU A 243 -30.80 -6.10 -2.86
CA GLU A 243 -30.17 -6.98 -3.86
C GLU A 243 -28.72 -6.60 -4.18
N THR A 244 -28.24 -5.44 -3.71
CA THR A 244 -26.88 -4.99 -4.01
C THR A 244 -25.92 -5.44 -2.92
N SER A 245 -24.91 -6.22 -3.28
CA SER A 245 -23.83 -6.65 -2.39
C SER A 245 -22.47 -6.23 -2.95
N LYS A 246 -21.62 -5.70 -2.10
CA LYS A 246 -20.29 -5.19 -2.45
C LYS A 246 -19.26 -5.63 -1.43
N LEU A 247 -18.08 -5.98 -1.93
CA LEU A 247 -16.89 -6.24 -1.14
C LEU A 247 -15.86 -5.17 -1.45
N TYR A 248 -15.50 -4.38 -0.44
CA TYR A 248 -14.53 -3.31 -0.56
C TYR A 248 -13.20 -3.68 0.08
N SER A 249 -12.11 -3.31 -0.58
CA SER A 249 -10.77 -3.31 0.02
C SER A 249 -10.68 -2.28 1.15
N ARG A 250 -9.61 -2.34 1.94
CA ARG A 250 -9.27 -1.30 2.94
C ARG A 250 -9.26 0.13 2.38
N SER A 251 -8.92 0.32 1.10
CA SER A 251 -8.88 1.63 0.43
C SER A 251 -10.22 2.06 -0.17
N GLY A 252 -11.25 1.21 -0.09
CA GLY A 252 -12.56 1.43 -0.67
C GLY A 252 -12.65 1.03 -2.14
N ASP A 253 -11.72 0.22 -2.65
CA ASP A 253 -11.79 -0.33 -4.00
C ASP A 253 -12.79 -1.49 -4.04
N ASP A 254 -13.68 -1.50 -5.03
CA ASP A 254 -14.61 -2.62 -5.24
C ASP A 254 -13.86 -3.85 -5.77
N ILE A 255 -13.75 -4.88 -4.94
CA ILE A 255 -13.10 -6.16 -5.26
C ILE A 255 -14.10 -7.30 -5.45
N SER A 256 -15.41 -6.99 -5.57
CA SER A 256 -16.49 -7.98 -5.66
C SER A 256 -16.26 -9.00 -6.77
N GLY A 257 -15.76 -8.58 -7.93
CA GLY A 257 -15.51 -9.46 -9.08
C GLY A 257 -14.42 -10.52 -8.85
N ALA A 258 -13.51 -10.30 -7.89
CA ALA A 258 -12.48 -11.27 -7.50
C ALA A 258 -13.00 -12.32 -6.49
N PHE A 259 -14.10 -11.99 -5.79
CA PHE A 259 -14.66 -12.77 -4.70
C PHE A 259 -16.17 -12.99 -4.84
N PRO A 260 -16.64 -13.54 -5.98
CA PRO A 260 -18.07 -13.76 -6.22
C PRO A 260 -18.66 -14.74 -5.19
N ASP A 261 -17.89 -15.75 -4.77
CA ASP A 261 -18.24 -16.72 -3.72
C ASP A 261 -18.57 -16.07 -2.36
N ILE A 262 -17.91 -14.96 -2.02
CA ILE A 262 -18.23 -14.20 -0.81
C ILE A 262 -19.48 -13.34 -1.01
N VAL A 263 -19.56 -12.64 -2.14
CA VAL A 263 -20.65 -11.70 -2.44
C VAL A 263 -21.99 -12.41 -2.58
N GLU A 264 -22.00 -13.57 -3.25
CA GLU A 264 -23.19 -14.41 -3.43
C GLU A 264 -23.65 -15.04 -2.10
N ALA A 265 -22.73 -15.30 -1.18
CA ALA A 265 -23.03 -15.88 0.12
C ALA A 265 -23.51 -14.85 1.17
N MET A 266 -23.49 -13.54 0.86
CA MET A 266 -23.97 -12.50 1.79
C MET A 266 -25.49 -12.58 1.96
N SER A 267 -25.94 -12.84 3.19
CA SER A 267 -27.36 -12.99 3.55
C SER A 267 -27.90 -11.94 4.53
N PHE A 268 -27.13 -10.90 4.85
CA PHE A 268 -27.48 -9.85 5.81
C PHE A 268 -27.58 -8.49 5.12
N ASP A 269 -28.45 -7.59 5.60
CA ASP A 269 -28.39 -6.17 5.22
C ASP A 269 -27.53 -5.41 6.23
N GLY A 270 -26.72 -4.46 5.76
CA GLY A 270 -25.84 -3.65 6.61
C GLY A 270 -24.40 -3.59 6.13
N VAL A 271 -23.51 -3.21 7.06
CA VAL A 271 -22.08 -3.01 6.78
C VAL A 271 -21.24 -3.67 7.87
N MET A 272 -20.40 -4.62 7.47
CA MET A 272 -19.56 -5.41 8.36
C MET A 272 -18.08 -5.27 7.96
N ASP A 273 -17.21 -5.22 8.95
CA ASP A 273 -15.76 -5.29 8.78
C ASP A 273 -15.23 -6.69 9.10
N GLY A 274 -14.31 -7.16 8.26
CA GLY A 274 -13.69 -8.46 8.43
C GLY A 274 -12.31 -8.56 7.80
N GLU A 275 -11.66 -9.70 8.05
CA GLU A 275 -10.42 -10.08 7.38
C GLU A 275 -10.74 -11.14 6.33
N LEU A 276 -10.37 -10.86 5.07
CA LEU A 276 -10.45 -11.82 3.98
C LEU A 276 -9.26 -12.77 4.04
N LEU A 277 -9.57 -14.06 4.09
CA LEU A 277 -8.63 -15.17 4.21
C LEU A 277 -8.95 -16.24 3.17
N VAL A 278 -8.04 -17.22 3.00
CA VAL A 278 -8.26 -18.40 2.15
C VAL A 278 -7.99 -19.70 2.90
N GLY A 279 -8.52 -20.81 2.39
CA GLY A 279 -8.49 -22.11 3.05
C GLY A 279 -9.88 -22.40 3.59
N GLY A 280 -10.00 -22.66 4.90
CA GLY A 280 -11.32 -22.76 5.51
C GLY A 280 -11.44 -22.03 6.84
N THR A 281 -12.69 -21.99 7.29
CA THR A 281 -13.11 -21.35 8.53
C THR A 281 -12.88 -22.26 9.73
N VAL A 282 -12.86 -21.68 10.93
CA VAL A 282 -12.86 -22.45 12.20
C VAL A 282 -14.09 -23.37 12.26
N ARG A 283 -15.22 -22.92 11.70
CA ARG A 283 -16.49 -23.67 11.68
C ARG A 283 -16.47 -24.85 10.71
N SER A 284 -15.64 -24.80 9.66
CA SER A 284 -15.49 -25.87 8.67
C SER A 284 -14.39 -26.89 9.03
N ASN A 285 -13.67 -26.67 10.13
CA ASN A 285 -12.53 -27.49 10.58
C ASN A 285 -11.45 -27.68 9.50
N ASN A 286 -11.30 -26.69 8.62
CA ASN A 286 -10.28 -26.66 7.58
C ASN A 286 -9.25 -25.57 7.94
N PRO A 287 -7.95 -25.81 7.69
CA PRO A 287 -6.91 -24.87 8.08
C PRO A 287 -7.00 -23.56 7.30
N THR A 288 -6.69 -22.45 7.97
CA THR A 288 -6.42 -21.18 7.29
C THR A 288 -5.10 -21.33 6.52
N ARG A 289 -5.07 -20.82 5.29
CA ARG A 289 -3.89 -20.87 4.41
C ARG A 289 -3.15 -19.54 4.38
N SER A 290 -1.95 -19.56 3.80
CA SER A 290 -1.03 -18.42 3.84
C SER A 290 -1.53 -17.22 3.02
N PHE A 291 -1.03 -16.03 3.35
CA PHE A 291 -1.26 -14.84 2.52
C PHE A 291 -0.82 -15.04 1.05
N SER A 292 0.23 -15.84 0.80
CA SER A 292 0.68 -16.16 -0.56
C SER A 292 -0.36 -16.96 -1.35
N ASP A 293 -1.18 -17.76 -0.69
CA ASP A 293 -2.31 -18.45 -1.30
C ASP A 293 -3.43 -17.46 -1.62
N LEU A 294 -3.74 -16.53 -0.69
CA LEU A 294 -4.73 -15.47 -0.93
C LEU A 294 -4.34 -14.60 -2.14
N GLN A 295 -3.05 -14.30 -2.29
CA GLN A 295 -2.52 -13.54 -3.42
C GLN A 295 -2.81 -14.14 -4.79
N GLN A 296 -3.13 -15.44 -4.90
CA GLN A 296 -3.52 -16.04 -6.17
C GLN A 296 -4.83 -15.46 -6.73
N ARG A 297 -5.72 -15.00 -5.83
CA ARG A 297 -7.02 -14.39 -6.16
C ARG A 297 -6.99 -12.86 -6.18
N LEU A 298 -6.10 -12.24 -5.41
CA LEU A 298 -6.02 -10.78 -5.31
C LEU A 298 -5.67 -10.11 -6.64
N ASN A 299 -6.19 -8.90 -6.85
CA ASN A 299 -6.02 -8.06 -8.06
C ASN A 299 -6.55 -8.67 -9.37
N ARG A 300 -7.30 -9.78 -9.31
CA ARG A 300 -8.01 -10.34 -10.46
C ARG A 300 -9.30 -9.56 -10.70
N LYS A 301 -9.66 -9.32 -11.96
CA LYS A 301 -10.97 -8.75 -12.31
C LYS A 301 -12.09 -9.78 -12.29
N SER A 302 -11.74 -11.04 -12.57
CA SER A 302 -12.59 -12.22 -12.50
C SER A 302 -11.74 -13.44 -12.13
N VAL A 303 -12.37 -14.44 -11.53
CA VAL A 303 -11.74 -15.70 -11.10
C VAL A 303 -12.34 -16.90 -11.84
N THR A 304 -11.56 -17.96 -12.02
CA THR A 304 -12.02 -19.21 -12.65
C THR A 304 -12.57 -20.17 -11.60
N SER A 305 -13.42 -21.12 -11.99
CA SER A 305 -13.92 -22.17 -11.08
C SER A 305 -12.78 -22.91 -10.38
N LYS A 306 -11.71 -23.24 -11.12
CA LYS A 306 -10.50 -23.85 -10.57
C LYS A 306 -9.88 -23.03 -9.43
N MET A 307 -9.85 -21.70 -9.56
CA MET A 307 -9.32 -20.83 -8.49
C MET A 307 -10.23 -20.80 -7.26
N LEU A 308 -11.55 -20.89 -7.44
CA LEU A 308 -12.51 -20.97 -6.35
C LEU A 308 -12.32 -22.28 -5.56
N ASP A 309 -12.04 -23.38 -6.26
CA ASP A 309 -11.81 -24.70 -5.66
C ASP A 309 -10.43 -24.80 -4.98
N GLU A 310 -9.37 -24.29 -5.62
CA GLU A 310 -8.00 -24.36 -5.08
C GLU A 310 -7.74 -23.34 -3.97
N PHE A 311 -8.43 -22.19 -4.01
CA PHE A 311 -8.26 -21.07 -3.07
C PHE A 311 -9.62 -20.55 -2.57
N PRO A 312 -10.41 -21.40 -1.89
CA PRO A 312 -11.68 -20.99 -1.31
C PRO A 312 -11.43 -19.84 -0.34
N ALA A 313 -12.16 -18.74 -0.52
CA ALA A 313 -12.07 -17.58 0.35
C ALA A 313 -13.15 -17.64 1.44
N PHE A 314 -12.86 -17.00 2.56
CA PHE A 314 -13.81 -16.76 3.63
C PHE A 314 -13.52 -15.42 4.32
N ILE A 315 -14.50 -14.92 5.06
CA ILE A 315 -14.42 -13.72 5.88
C ILE A 315 -14.41 -14.12 7.34
N ARG A 316 -13.39 -13.65 8.05
CA ARG A 316 -13.36 -13.63 9.50
C ARG A 316 -13.79 -12.25 9.99
N ALA A 317 -15.06 -12.14 10.38
CA ALA A 317 -15.66 -10.88 10.77
C ALA A 317 -15.22 -10.45 12.17
N TYR A 318 -15.05 -9.14 12.38
CA TYR A 318 -14.59 -8.62 13.67
C TYR A 318 -15.23 -7.31 14.12
N ASP A 319 -16.06 -6.67 13.30
CA ASP A 319 -16.88 -5.52 13.72
C ASP A 319 -18.10 -5.31 12.80
N LEU A 320 -19.07 -4.55 13.27
CA LEU A 320 -20.31 -4.21 12.59
C LEU A 320 -20.51 -2.69 12.64
N LEU A 321 -20.74 -2.06 11.49
CA LEU A 321 -20.97 -0.63 11.37
C LEU A 321 -22.47 -0.33 11.22
N PHE A 322 -23.16 -1.12 10.40
CA PHE A 322 -24.60 -1.00 10.18
C PHE A 322 -25.26 -2.36 10.30
N ASP A 323 -26.39 -2.39 11.00
CA ASP A 323 -27.27 -3.55 11.17
C ASP A 323 -28.59 -3.24 10.46
N GLY A 324 -28.77 -3.78 9.26
CA GLY A 324 -29.76 -3.29 8.31
C GLY A 324 -29.54 -1.80 8.00
N ALA A 325 -30.50 -0.97 8.38
CA ALA A 325 -30.44 0.49 8.23
C ALA A 325 -29.96 1.21 9.50
N GLU A 326 -29.81 0.52 10.63
CA GLU A 326 -29.37 1.14 11.89
C GLU A 326 -27.85 1.36 11.89
N ASP A 327 -27.42 2.61 12.12
CA ASP A 327 -26.00 2.92 12.38
C ASP A 327 -25.64 2.56 13.83
N VAL A 328 -24.88 1.49 14.00
CA VAL A 328 -24.48 0.97 15.32
C VAL A 328 -23.09 1.43 15.74
N ARG A 329 -22.40 2.27 14.95
CA ARG A 329 -21.02 2.71 15.21
C ARG A 329 -20.85 3.43 16.56
N ALA A 330 -21.89 4.11 17.03
CA ALA A 330 -21.86 4.81 18.30
C ALA A 330 -21.94 3.88 19.53
N ARG A 331 -22.33 2.61 19.36
CA ARG A 331 -22.42 1.61 20.44
C ARG A 331 -21.05 1.11 20.86
N GLY A 332 -20.94 0.52 22.06
CA GLY A 332 -19.70 -0.08 22.54
C GLY A 332 -19.27 -1.29 21.70
N PHE A 333 -17.99 -1.63 21.70
CA PHE A 333 -17.44 -2.74 20.90
C PHE A 333 -18.13 -4.08 21.22
N LEU A 334 -18.39 -4.37 22.50
CA LEU A 334 -19.07 -5.62 22.87
C LEU A 334 -20.51 -5.69 22.34
N ASP A 335 -21.26 -4.58 22.38
CA ASP A 335 -22.64 -4.53 21.84
C ASP A 335 -22.65 -4.77 20.32
N ARG A 336 -21.71 -4.16 19.58
CA ARG A 336 -21.58 -4.38 18.13
C ARG A 336 -21.18 -5.81 17.82
N ARG A 337 -20.32 -6.40 18.64
CA ARG A 337 -19.85 -7.78 18.50
C ARG A 337 -20.96 -8.80 18.79
N GLU A 338 -21.83 -8.55 19.77
CA GLU A 338 -22.99 -9.40 20.06
C GLU A 338 -23.91 -9.49 18.84
N ARG A 339 -24.30 -8.34 18.27
CA ARG A 339 -25.08 -8.30 17.02
C ARG A 339 -24.37 -8.97 15.84
N LEU A 340 -23.06 -8.74 15.71
CA LEU A 340 -22.26 -9.42 14.69
C LEU A 340 -22.30 -10.94 14.86
N THR A 341 -22.32 -11.43 16.09
CA THR A 341 -22.37 -12.88 16.40
C THR A 341 -23.66 -13.48 15.84
N GLU A 342 -24.81 -12.83 16.08
CA GLU A 342 -26.11 -13.27 15.55
C GLU A 342 -26.11 -13.35 14.02
N ILE A 343 -25.52 -12.35 13.34
CA ILE A 343 -25.39 -12.34 11.88
C ILE A 343 -24.52 -13.50 11.39
N ILE A 344 -23.37 -13.73 12.03
CA ILE A 344 -22.43 -14.79 11.63
C ILE A 344 -22.99 -16.19 11.89
N ASP A 345 -23.73 -16.37 12.99
CA ASP A 345 -24.36 -17.65 13.31
C ASP A 345 -25.38 -18.06 12.24
N ALA A 346 -26.10 -17.10 11.67
CA ALA A 346 -27.03 -17.33 10.55
C ALA A 346 -26.35 -17.43 9.16
N ALA A 347 -25.08 -17.05 9.04
CA ALA A 347 -24.35 -17.02 7.77
C ALA A 347 -23.74 -18.39 7.40
N PRO A 348 -23.47 -18.67 6.10
CA PRO A 348 -22.81 -19.90 5.66
C PRO A 348 -21.48 -20.16 6.36
N HIS A 349 -21.37 -21.33 7.00
CA HIS A 349 -20.24 -21.68 7.88
C HIS A 349 -18.91 -21.81 7.14
N ASP A 350 -18.94 -22.11 5.84
CA ASP A 350 -17.77 -22.27 4.97
C ASP A 350 -17.26 -20.92 4.41
N ARG A 351 -18.04 -19.84 4.55
CA ARG A 351 -17.70 -18.50 4.05
C ARG A 351 -17.54 -17.46 5.13
N PHE A 352 -18.16 -17.64 6.28
CA PHE A 352 -18.17 -16.64 7.36
C PHE A 352 -17.90 -17.30 8.71
N ASP A 353 -16.92 -16.76 9.43
CA ASP A 353 -16.74 -17.00 10.85
C ASP A 353 -16.48 -15.70 11.62
N LEU A 354 -16.64 -15.78 12.94
CA LEU A 354 -16.39 -14.67 13.85
C LEU A 354 -14.94 -14.76 14.34
N SER A 355 -14.23 -13.63 14.33
CA SER A 355 -12.89 -13.53 14.90
C SER A 355 -12.93 -13.94 16.38
N PRO A 356 -12.22 -15.01 16.79
CA PRO A 356 -12.29 -15.49 18.16
C PRO A 356 -11.64 -14.49 19.12
N LEU A 357 -12.22 -14.37 20.31
CA LEU A 357 -11.56 -13.65 21.41
C LEU A 357 -10.40 -14.47 21.95
N VAL A 358 -9.33 -13.77 22.32
CA VAL A 358 -8.20 -14.33 23.05
C VAL A 358 -8.47 -14.09 24.53
N ASP A 359 -8.60 -15.16 25.31
CA ASP A 359 -8.78 -15.06 26.76
C ASP A 359 -7.44 -14.69 27.41
N PHE A 360 -7.44 -13.63 28.21
CA PHE A 360 -6.27 -13.17 28.96
C PHE A 360 -6.72 -12.41 30.22
N SER A 361 -5.88 -12.43 31.25
CA SER A 361 -6.08 -11.76 32.53
C SER A 361 -5.04 -10.66 32.79
N SER A 362 -3.94 -10.63 32.03
CA SER A 362 -2.85 -9.67 32.16
C SER A 362 -2.13 -9.42 30.83
N TRP A 363 -1.45 -8.28 30.71
CA TRP A 363 -0.65 -7.97 29.52
C TRP A 363 0.47 -8.98 29.28
N ASP A 364 1.12 -9.49 30.34
CA ASP A 364 2.16 -10.52 30.26
C ASP A 364 1.62 -11.87 29.75
N GLU A 365 0.38 -12.22 30.12
CA GLU A 365 -0.28 -13.41 29.57
C GLU A 365 -0.58 -13.23 28.08
N LEU A 366 -1.13 -12.08 27.70
CA LEU A 366 -1.41 -11.79 26.30
C LEU A 366 -0.12 -11.77 25.45
N ASP A 367 0.99 -11.30 26.02
CA ASP A 367 2.30 -11.30 25.36
C ASP A 367 2.83 -12.71 25.06
N ARG A 368 2.67 -13.63 26.02
CA ARG A 368 3.02 -15.05 25.85
C ARG A 368 2.14 -15.70 24.77
N LEU A 369 0.84 -15.45 24.78
CA LEU A 369 -0.10 -15.95 23.78
C LEU A 369 0.21 -15.42 22.38
N ARG A 370 0.51 -14.12 22.26
CA ARG A 370 0.93 -13.46 21.02
C ARG A 370 2.18 -14.10 20.42
N SER A 371 3.14 -14.49 21.27
CA SER A 371 4.44 -15.05 20.85
C SER A 371 4.34 -16.47 20.28
N SER A 372 3.34 -17.24 20.72
CA SER A 372 3.09 -18.63 20.29
C SER A 372 1.62 -18.84 19.92
N PRO A 373 1.16 -18.25 18.80
CA PRO A 373 -0.24 -18.33 18.41
C PRO A 373 -0.63 -19.75 17.94
N PRO A 374 -1.92 -20.11 18.00
CA PRO A 374 -2.41 -21.44 17.63
C PRO A 374 -2.37 -21.72 16.13
N ASP A 375 -2.20 -20.69 15.30
CA ASP A 375 -2.16 -20.80 13.84
C ASP A 375 -0.97 -19.99 13.30
N PRO A 376 -0.15 -20.54 12.38
CA PRO A 376 1.01 -19.85 11.83
C PRO A 376 0.68 -18.60 11.00
N VAL A 377 -0.57 -18.42 10.54
CA VAL A 377 -1.06 -17.24 9.80
C VAL A 377 -1.35 -16.06 10.74
N ILE A 378 -1.35 -16.28 12.05
CA ILE A 378 -1.51 -15.21 13.04
C ILE A 378 -0.18 -14.43 13.18
N GLU A 379 -0.26 -13.13 12.94
CA GLU A 379 0.87 -12.19 13.03
C GLU A 379 0.92 -11.42 14.36
N GLY A 380 -0.04 -11.65 15.27
CA GLY A 380 -0.07 -11.06 16.60
C GLY A 380 -1.49 -10.96 17.15
N VAL A 381 -1.77 -9.91 17.93
CA VAL A 381 -3.11 -9.64 18.49
C VAL A 381 -3.57 -8.21 18.19
N MET A 382 -4.88 -8.05 18.08
CA MET A 382 -5.59 -6.78 18.08
C MET A 382 -6.19 -6.59 19.47
N ILE A 383 -5.88 -5.48 20.14
CA ILE A 383 -6.41 -5.13 21.46
C ILE A 383 -7.47 -4.04 21.25
N LYS A 384 -8.68 -4.26 21.73
CA LYS A 384 -9.84 -3.39 21.51
C LYS A 384 -10.49 -3.02 22.84
N ARG A 385 -10.66 -1.74 23.11
CA ARG A 385 -11.35 -1.25 24.30
C ARG A 385 -12.83 -1.62 24.24
N ARG A 386 -13.35 -2.29 25.26
CA ARG A 386 -14.67 -2.95 25.28
C ARG A 386 -15.85 -1.99 25.08
N ASP A 387 -15.77 -0.79 25.63
CA ASP A 387 -16.79 0.26 25.59
C ASP A 387 -16.63 1.24 24.41
N SER A 388 -15.63 1.04 23.55
CA SER A 388 -15.31 2.04 22.52
C SER A 388 -16.27 2.00 21.33
N ALA A 389 -16.71 3.19 20.90
CA ALA A 389 -17.37 3.40 19.62
C ALA A 389 -16.44 3.09 18.44
N TYR A 390 -17.03 2.84 17.27
CA TYR A 390 -16.29 2.71 16.02
C TYR A 390 -15.89 4.09 15.48
N LEU A 391 -14.60 4.41 15.51
CA LEU A 391 -14.07 5.71 15.12
C LEU A 391 -13.26 5.61 13.83
N ALA A 392 -13.74 6.24 12.75
CA ALA A 392 -13.03 6.26 11.48
C ALA A 392 -11.62 6.88 11.61
N GLY A 393 -10.65 6.29 10.91
CA GLY A 393 -9.26 6.70 11.00
C GLY A 393 -8.54 6.16 12.23
N ARG A 394 -7.44 6.80 12.64
CA ARG A 394 -6.57 6.30 13.72
C ARG A 394 -6.75 7.13 14.99
N ALA A 395 -7.74 6.77 15.79
CA ALA A 395 -7.91 7.33 17.14
C ALA A 395 -6.90 6.70 18.11
N LYS A 396 -6.33 7.49 19.03
CA LYS A 396 -5.42 6.97 20.08
C LYS A 396 -6.24 6.34 21.21
N GLY A 397 -5.91 5.11 21.61
CA GLY A 397 -6.49 4.46 22.80
C GLY A 397 -7.48 3.32 22.54
N PRO A 398 -8.47 3.45 21.64
CA PRO A 398 -9.46 2.40 21.45
C PRO A 398 -8.88 1.09 20.92
N TRP A 399 -8.06 1.15 19.86
CA TRP A 399 -7.54 -0.05 19.18
C TRP A 399 -6.02 -0.01 19.10
N PHE A 400 -5.40 -1.11 19.52
CA PHE A 400 -3.98 -1.38 19.36
C PHE A 400 -3.75 -2.63 18.51
N LYS A 401 -2.60 -2.69 17.85
CA LYS A 401 -2.07 -3.88 17.18
C LYS A 401 -0.73 -4.22 17.82
N TRP A 402 -0.64 -5.41 18.38
CA TRP A 402 0.59 -5.93 18.97
C TRP A 402 1.05 -7.11 18.11
N LYS A 403 1.95 -6.81 17.16
CA LYS A 403 2.51 -7.81 16.24
C LYS A 403 3.53 -8.68 16.97
N ARG A 404 3.76 -9.90 16.50
CA ARG A 404 4.90 -10.75 16.84
C ARG A 404 6.22 -10.04 16.57
N ASP A 405 7.22 -10.37 17.39
CA ASP A 405 8.55 -9.83 17.20
C ASP A 405 9.15 -10.38 15.89
N PRO A 406 9.79 -9.53 15.08
CA PRO A 406 10.43 -10.00 13.86
C PRO A 406 11.61 -10.92 14.20
N TYR A 407 11.93 -11.82 13.28
CA TYR A 407 13.21 -12.51 13.31
C TYR A 407 14.32 -11.51 12.96
N ASN A 408 15.50 -11.71 13.52
CA ASN A 408 16.68 -10.91 13.20
C ASN A 408 17.81 -11.81 12.73
N VAL A 409 18.63 -11.27 11.83
CA VAL A 409 19.86 -11.90 11.35
C VAL A 409 20.89 -10.80 11.08
N ASP A 410 22.14 -11.06 11.42
CA ASP A 410 23.26 -10.22 11.00
C ASP A 410 23.74 -10.66 9.62
N ALA A 411 23.61 -9.79 8.62
CA ALA A 411 23.95 -10.06 7.23
C ALA A 411 24.92 -9.02 6.67
N VAL A 412 25.74 -9.42 5.70
CA VAL A 412 26.75 -8.56 5.07
C VAL A 412 26.15 -7.88 3.83
N LEU A 413 26.34 -6.57 3.69
CA LEU A 413 25.97 -5.82 2.50
C LEU A 413 26.81 -6.28 1.29
N MET A 414 26.14 -6.72 0.22
CA MET A 414 26.79 -7.24 -0.98
C MET A 414 26.60 -6.34 -2.21
N TYR A 415 25.37 -5.85 -2.39
CA TYR A 415 25.01 -5.04 -3.56
C TYR A 415 24.16 -3.84 -3.17
N ALA A 416 24.27 -2.79 -3.96
CA ALA A 416 23.45 -1.60 -3.80
C ALA A 416 22.97 -1.06 -5.15
N GLN A 417 21.77 -0.50 -5.16
CA GLN A 417 21.19 0.21 -6.29
C GLN A 417 20.68 1.58 -5.84
N ARG A 418 20.65 2.55 -6.77
CA ARG A 418 20.03 3.85 -6.52
C ARG A 418 18.53 3.71 -6.32
N GLY A 419 17.99 4.51 -5.40
CA GLY A 419 16.57 4.59 -5.17
C GLY A 419 15.81 5.27 -6.31
N HIS A 420 14.52 5.46 -6.08
CA HIS A 420 13.64 6.21 -6.98
C HIS A 420 13.07 7.46 -6.30
N GLY A 421 12.64 8.45 -7.08
CA GLY A 421 12.04 9.68 -6.58
C GLY A 421 12.99 10.44 -5.63
N LYS A 422 12.55 10.75 -4.40
CA LYS A 422 13.36 11.49 -3.41
C LYS A 422 14.72 10.86 -3.09
N ARG A 423 14.89 9.56 -3.35
CA ARG A 423 16.13 8.82 -3.11
C ARG A 423 16.94 8.53 -4.38
N SER A 424 16.62 9.14 -5.53
CA SER A 424 17.32 8.88 -6.80
C SER A 424 18.83 9.17 -6.73
N SER A 425 19.23 10.13 -5.90
CA SER A 425 20.65 10.49 -5.71
C SER A 425 21.41 9.56 -4.75
N TYR A 426 20.72 8.71 -4.00
CA TYR A 426 21.31 7.83 -2.97
C TYR A 426 21.24 6.36 -3.40
N TYR A 427 22.25 5.59 -3.02
CA TYR A 427 22.11 4.14 -2.92
C TYR A 427 21.20 3.81 -1.74
N SER A 428 19.98 3.32 -2.00
CA SER A 428 18.98 3.04 -0.96
C SER A 428 18.40 1.63 -1.01
N ASP A 429 18.83 0.84 -2.00
CA ASP A 429 18.30 -0.47 -2.31
C ASP A 429 19.41 -1.49 -2.09
N PHE A 430 19.40 -2.17 -0.95
CA PHE A 430 20.53 -2.95 -0.46
C PHE A 430 20.23 -4.45 -0.50
N THR A 431 21.05 -5.21 -1.22
CA THR A 431 21.05 -6.67 -1.18
C THR A 431 22.13 -7.14 -0.21
N PHE A 432 21.75 -8.04 0.69
CA PHE A 432 22.63 -8.56 1.73
C PHE A 432 22.63 -10.09 1.71
N GLY A 433 23.71 -10.65 2.25
CA GLY A 433 23.96 -12.08 2.28
C GLY A 433 24.48 -12.57 3.62
N VAL A 434 24.40 -13.87 3.80
CA VAL A 434 24.95 -14.63 4.93
C VAL A 434 26.00 -15.59 4.42
N TRP A 435 26.88 -16.07 5.30
CA TRP A 435 27.90 -17.05 4.91
C TRP A 435 27.27 -18.41 4.65
N ALA A 436 27.70 -19.08 3.58
CA ALA A 436 27.34 -20.46 3.29
C ALA A 436 28.58 -21.26 2.95
N THR A 437 28.57 -22.53 3.36
CA THR A 437 29.60 -23.49 2.96
C THR A 437 29.18 -24.11 1.64
N THR A 438 29.94 -23.88 0.57
CA THR A 438 29.70 -24.51 -0.74
C THR A 438 30.88 -25.39 -1.15
N PRO A 439 30.74 -26.22 -2.20
CA PRO A 439 31.84 -27.06 -2.68
C PRO A 439 33.12 -26.26 -3.03
N GLU A 440 32.96 -25.01 -3.43
CA GLU A 440 34.05 -24.08 -3.79
C GLU A 440 34.64 -23.34 -2.57
N GLY A 441 34.09 -23.54 -1.37
CA GLY A 441 34.52 -22.89 -0.14
C GLY A 441 33.43 -22.07 0.53
N GLU A 442 33.84 -21.26 1.51
CA GLU A 442 32.94 -20.35 2.22
C GLU A 442 32.70 -19.08 1.38
N GLN A 443 31.43 -18.79 1.09
CA GLN A 443 31.04 -17.61 0.30
C GLN A 443 29.77 -16.96 0.86
N LEU A 444 29.63 -15.65 0.62
CA LEU A 444 28.40 -14.93 0.89
C LEU A 444 27.35 -15.28 -0.17
N VAL A 445 26.16 -15.67 0.29
CA VAL A 445 25.01 -15.93 -0.57
C VAL A 445 23.90 -14.93 -0.29
N PRO A 446 23.30 -14.29 -1.31
CA PRO A 446 22.21 -13.33 -1.10
C PRO A 446 20.98 -14.00 -0.48
N VAL A 447 20.43 -13.41 0.58
CA VAL A 447 19.23 -13.93 1.26
C VAL A 447 18.07 -12.94 1.32
N GLY A 448 18.32 -11.68 0.99
CA GLY A 448 17.27 -10.68 0.91
C GLY A 448 17.74 -9.36 0.33
N LYS A 449 16.76 -8.49 0.09
CA LYS A 449 16.95 -7.11 -0.32
C LYS A 449 16.03 -6.20 0.48
N ALA A 450 16.59 -5.13 1.06
CA ALA A 450 15.86 -4.15 1.84
C ALA A 450 16.00 -2.75 1.22
N TYR A 451 14.95 -1.95 1.38
CA TYR A 451 14.83 -0.61 0.79
C TYR A 451 14.51 0.47 1.84
N PHE A 452 14.37 0.05 3.10
CA PHE A 452 13.92 0.86 4.23
C PHE A 452 14.39 0.23 5.55
N GLY A 453 14.07 0.91 6.65
CA GLY A 453 14.46 0.49 8.01
C GLY A 453 15.62 1.31 8.61
N PHE A 454 16.13 2.26 7.83
CA PHE A 454 17.18 3.20 8.24
C PHE A 454 16.64 4.63 8.24
N THR A 455 17.23 5.44 9.11
CA THR A 455 17.11 6.90 9.14
C THR A 455 17.84 7.55 7.95
N ASP A 456 17.57 8.83 7.69
CA ASP A 456 18.29 9.58 6.65
C ASP A 456 19.80 9.67 6.97
N ALA A 457 20.17 9.80 8.25
CA ALA A 457 21.58 9.80 8.67
C ALA A 457 22.26 8.44 8.42
N GLU A 458 21.57 7.33 8.68
CA GLU A 458 22.10 5.99 8.36
C GLU A 458 22.19 5.74 6.85
N LEU A 459 21.25 6.29 6.06
CA LEU A 459 21.32 6.24 4.59
C LEU A 459 22.58 6.93 4.06
N GLU A 460 22.97 8.09 4.62
CA GLU A 460 24.20 8.78 4.23
C GLU A 460 25.45 7.92 4.52
N VAL A 461 25.49 7.21 5.65
CA VAL A 461 26.59 6.29 5.99
C VAL A 461 26.68 5.15 4.97
N LEU A 462 25.55 4.51 4.66
CA LEU A 462 25.49 3.41 3.70
C LEU A 462 25.85 3.86 2.29
N ASP A 463 25.31 5.01 1.84
CA ASP A 463 25.62 5.57 0.52
C ASP A 463 27.12 5.88 0.38
N LYS A 464 27.72 6.50 1.41
CA LYS A 464 29.17 6.75 1.44
C LYS A 464 29.97 5.45 1.39
N PHE A 465 29.57 4.43 2.15
CA PHE A 465 30.23 3.13 2.12
C PHE A 465 30.16 2.51 0.72
N VAL A 466 28.99 2.50 0.07
CA VAL A 466 28.81 1.97 -1.29
C VAL A 466 29.71 2.68 -2.29
N ARG A 467 29.75 4.02 -2.26
CA ARG A 467 30.58 4.81 -3.18
C ARG A 467 32.08 4.52 -3.02
N ASN A 468 32.53 4.36 -1.78
CA ASN A 468 33.95 4.16 -1.48
C ASN A 468 34.41 2.71 -1.68
N ASN A 469 33.49 1.75 -1.69
CA ASN A 469 33.82 0.32 -1.69
C ASN A 469 33.21 -0.44 -2.87
N THR A 470 32.71 0.24 -3.90
CA THR A 470 32.27 -0.41 -5.14
C THR A 470 33.46 -1.06 -5.83
N VAL A 471 33.39 -2.38 -6.05
CA VAL A 471 34.41 -3.16 -6.76
C VAL A 471 33.98 -3.54 -8.17
N ASP A 472 32.68 -3.65 -8.44
CA ASP A 472 32.15 -4.02 -9.74
C ASP A 472 30.79 -3.36 -10.03
N ARG A 473 30.37 -3.35 -11.31
CA ARG A 473 29.15 -2.72 -11.80
C ARG A 473 28.40 -3.61 -12.78
N PHE A 474 27.17 -3.97 -12.43
CA PHE A 474 26.27 -4.74 -13.28
C PHE A 474 25.06 -3.88 -13.66
N GLY A 475 25.22 -3.07 -14.70
CA GLY A 475 24.24 -2.04 -15.07
C GLY A 475 24.00 -1.04 -13.92
N PRO A 476 22.76 -0.92 -13.38
CA PRO A 476 22.47 -0.01 -12.28
C PRO A 476 22.97 -0.52 -10.91
N VAL A 477 23.32 -1.80 -10.81
CA VAL A 477 23.75 -2.44 -9.55
C VAL A 477 25.24 -2.18 -9.32
N ARG A 478 25.60 -1.89 -8.07
CA ARG A 478 26.98 -1.82 -7.58
C ARG A 478 27.24 -3.02 -6.70
N ALA A 479 28.30 -3.77 -7.01
CA ALA A 479 28.86 -4.75 -6.08
C ALA A 479 29.85 -4.04 -5.18
N VAL A 480 29.69 -4.21 -3.87
CA VAL A 480 30.61 -3.64 -2.88
C VAL A 480 31.58 -4.73 -2.40
N ARG A 481 32.77 -4.34 -1.97
CA ARG A 481 33.74 -5.26 -1.36
C ARG A 481 33.11 -5.87 -0.10
N ALA A 482 32.96 -7.18 -0.10
CA ALA A 482 32.32 -7.96 0.95
C ALA A 482 33.03 -9.32 1.06
N ASP A 483 34.06 -9.34 1.88
CA ASP A 483 34.95 -10.47 2.13
C ASP A 483 34.92 -10.82 3.63
N ARG A 484 35.58 -11.91 4.02
CA ARG A 484 35.60 -12.41 5.41
C ARG A 484 35.98 -11.33 6.43
N ASP A 485 37.00 -10.54 6.12
CA ASP A 485 37.57 -9.54 7.04
C ASP A 485 37.22 -8.09 6.66
N PHE A 486 36.43 -7.88 5.61
CA PHE A 486 36.03 -6.54 5.18
C PHE A 486 34.62 -6.51 4.58
N GLY A 487 33.77 -5.65 5.13
CA GLY A 487 32.40 -5.49 4.65
C GLY A 487 31.60 -4.62 5.62
N PHE A 488 30.32 -4.44 5.34
CA PHE A 488 29.40 -3.72 6.21
C PHE A 488 28.32 -4.67 6.70
N VAL A 489 28.25 -4.90 8.01
CA VAL A 489 27.24 -5.78 8.62
C VAL A 489 26.00 -4.98 8.98
N LEU A 490 24.85 -5.57 8.70
CA LEU A 490 23.52 -5.03 8.96
C LEU A 490 22.76 -6.04 9.80
N GLU A 491 22.11 -5.59 10.86
CA GLU A 491 21.07 -6.39 11.49
C GLU A 491 19.81 -6.22 10.65
N VAL A 492 19.24 -7.33 10.18
CA VAL A 492 18.07 -7.36 9.29
C VAL A 492 16.92 -8.01 10.02
N ALA A 493 15.83 -7.26 10.19
CA ALA A 493 14.57 -7.76 10.73
C ALA A 493 13.67 -8.28 9.59
N PHE A 494 13.00 -9.41 9.79
CA PHE A 494 12.09 -10.00 8.80
C PHE A 494 10.90 -10.73 9.46
N GLU A 495 9.75 -10.79 8.76
CA GLU A 495 8.52 -11.39 9.31
C GLU A 495 8.44 -12.91 9.10
N GLY A 496 9.24 -13.46 8.17
CA GLY A 496 9.30 -14.90 7.93
C GLY A 496 10.30 -15.26 6.85
N ILE A 497 10.53 -16.56 6.66
CA ILE A 497 11.50 -17.08 5.69
C ILE A 497 10.95 -18.36 5.06
N ASN A 498 11.13 -18.50 3.74
CA ASN A 498 10.61 -19.63 2.96
C ASN A 498 11.72 -20.23 2.09
N ARG A 499 11.56 -21.51 1.71
CA ARG A 499 12.38 -22.12 0.66
C ARG A 499 12.11 -21.47 -0.69
N SER A 500 13.15 -21.32 -1.52
CA SER A 500 13.06 -20.65 -2.81
C SER A 500 14.01 -21.25 -3.84
N THR A 501 13.44 -21.74 -4.95
CA THR A 501 14.21 -22.22 -6.12
C THR A 501 14.79 -21.10 -6.97
N ARG A 502 14.37 -19.85 -6.76
CA ARG A 502 14.81 -18.67 -7.54
C ARG A 502 16.10 -18.03 -7.02
N HIS A 503 16.48 -18.30 -5.78
CA HIS A 503 17.61 -17.66 -5.11
C HIS A 503 18.71 -18.70 -4.90
N LYS A 504 19.97 -18.33 -5.16
CA LYS A 504 21.12 -19.24 -4.99
C LYS A 504 21.26 -19.78 -3.57
N SER A 505 20.83 -19.00 -2.57
CA SER A 505 20.80 -19.42 -1.16
C SER A 505 19.73 -20.46 -0.85
N GLY A 506 18.81 -20.76 -1.77
CA GLY A 506 17.70 -21.68 -1.51
C GLY A 506 16.62 -21.11 -0.60
N VAL A 507 16.72 -19.86 -0.16
CA VAL A 507 15.79 -19.20 0.77
C VAL A 507 15.36 -17.82 0.28
N ALA A 508 14.24 -17.33 0.80
CA ALA A 508 13.75 -15.97 0.58
C ALA A 508 13.14 -15.40 1.87
N MET A 509 13.68 -14.26 2.33
CA MET A 509 13.11 -13.52 3.47
C MET A 509 11.84 -12.76 3.06
N ARG A 510 10.84 -12.77 3.94
CA ARG A 510 9.59 -12.03 3.81
C ARG A 510 9.71 -10.68 4.54
N PHE A 511 9.48 -9.61 3.79
CA PHE A 511 9.53 -8.22 4.25
C PHE A 511 10.79 -7.85 5.06
N PRO A 512 11.99 -8.16 4.55
CA PRO A 512 13.20 -7.75 5.24
C PRO A 512 13.34 -6.22 5.29
N ARG A 513 13.79 -5.72 6.43
CA ARG A 513 14.17 -4.33 6.65
C ARG A 513 15.47 -4.26 7.43
N ILE A 514 16.25 -3.21 7.22
CA ILE A 514 17.42 -2.95 8.06
C ILE A 514 16.87 -2.56 9.45
N ALA A 515 17.27 -3.27 10.50
CA ALA A 515 16.89 -2.97 11.87
C ALA A 515 17.86 -1.94 12.47
N ARG A 516 19.16 -2.15 12.25
CA ARG A 516 20.23 -1.24 12.63
C ARG A 516 21.53 -1.55 11.87
N LEU A 517 22.41 -0.55 11.80
CA LEU A 517 23.78 -0.74 11.32
C LEU A 517 24.61 -1.45 12.40
N ARG A 518 25.50 -2.37 12.00
CA ARG A 518 26.38 -3.11 12.92
C ARG A 518 27.86 -2.82 12.66
N PRO A 519 28.34 -1.57 12.85
CA PRO A 519 29.75 -1.24 12.68
C PRO A 519 30.64 -1.93 13.73
N ASP A 520 30.02 -2.41 14.82
CA ASP A 520 30.65 -3.19 15.88
C ASP A 520 30.97 -4.64 15.49
N LYS A 521 30.36 -5.15 14.41
CA LYS A 521 30.43 -6.56 14.04
C LYS A 521 31.23 -6.76 12.75
N PRO A 522 32.34 -7.52 12.76
CA PRO A 522 33.07 -7.84 11.54
C PRO A 522 32.32 -8.86 10.68
N PRO A 523 32.54 -8.90 9.34
CA PRO A 523 31.74 -9.73 8.44
C PRO A 523 31.81 -11.22 8.74
N TYR A 524 32.94 -11.77 9.19
CA TYR A 524 33.07 -13.20 9.53
C TYR A 524 32.19 -13.65 10.70
N GLU A 525 31.67 -12.72 11.51
CA GLU A 525 30.71 -13.02 12.59
C GLU A 525 29.26 -12.94 12.13
N ALA A 526 29.01 -12.47 10.90
CA ALA A 526 27.67 -12.46 10.34
C ALA A 526 27.10 -13.89 10.32
N ASP A 527 25.78 -13.99 10.39
CA ASP A 527 25.10 -15.27 10.47
C ASP A 527 25.37 -16.11 9.22
N ARG A 528 25.03 -17.40 9.34
CA ARG A 528 25.23 -18.39 8.29
C ARG A 528 23.89 -18.89 7.75
N LEU A 529 23.91 -19.43 6.54
CA LEU A 529 22.72 -19.94 5.85
C LEU A 529 22.04 -21.06 6.65
N GLU A 530 22.82 -21.87 7.37
CA GLU A 530 22.30 -22.96 8.19
C GLU A 530 21.36 -22.44 9.30
N THR A 531 21.66 -21.27 9.89
CA THR A 531 20.80 -20.59 10.87
C THR A 531 19.42 -20.28 10.28
N LEU A 532 19.40 -19.80 9.04
CA LEU A 532 18.17 -19.44 8.34
C LEU A 532 17.36 -20.67 7.93
N ILE A 533 18.02 -21.76 7.53
CA ILE A 533 17.35 -23.02 7.20
C ILE A 533 16.71 -23.64 8.46
N ALA A 534 17.42 -23.64 9.59
CA ALA A 534 16.89 -24.13 10.86
C ALA A 534 15.60 -23.38 11.30
N MET A 535 15.50 -22.08 11.01
CA MET A 535 14.28 -21.30 11.26
C MET A 535 13.08 -21.73 10.40
N ILE A 536 13.31 -22.29 9.21
CA ILE A 536 12.26 -22.86 8.36
C ILE A 536 11.81 -24.20 8.93
N ASP A 537 12.77 -25.07 9.23
CA ASP A 537 12.49 -26.45 9.63
C ASP A 537 11.84 -26.52 11.03
N ALA A 538 12.16 -25.59 11.94
CA ALA A 538 11.49 -25.46 13.24
C ALA A 538 10.00 -25.03 13.16
N LYS A 539 9.51 -24.60 11.98
CA LYS A 539 8.10 -24.28 11.74
C LYS A 539 7.30 -25.42 11.09
N ALA A 540 7.97 -26.47 10.61
CA ALA A 540 7.26 -27.62 10.09
C ALA A 540 6.66 -28.38 11.29
N PRO A 541 5.34 -28.67 11.31
CA PRO A 541 4.82 -29.60 12.30
C PRO A 541 5.59 -30.91 12.15
N THR A 542 6.13 -31.43 13.26
CA THR A 542 6.55 -32.82 13.33
C THR A 542 5.33 -33.66 12.98
N VAL A 543 5.30 -34.18 11.76
CA VAL A 543 4.41 -35.27 11.40
C VAL A 543 5.00 -36.48 12.13
N ASP A 544 4.62 -36.65 13.39
CA ASP A 544 4.86 -37.91 14.07
C ASP A 544 4.00 -38.96 13.35
N GLU A 545 4.69 -39.97 12.79
CA GLU A 545 4.10 -41.15 12.13
C GLU A 545 3.20 -41.97 13.07
#